data_AF-A0A0B8PBT6-F1
#
_entry.id   AF-A0A0B8PBT6-F1
#
_cell.length_a   1.000
_cell.length_b   1.000
_cell.length_c   1.000
_cell.angle_alpha   90.00
_cell.angle_beta   90.00
_cell.angle_gamma   90.00
#
_symmetry.space_group_name_H-M   'P 1'
#
loop_
_entity.id
_entity.type
_entity.pdbx_description
1 polymer ?
#
loop_
_entity_poly.entity_id
_entity_poly.type
_entity_poly.pdbx_seq_one_letter_code
_entity_poly.pdbx_strand_id
1 'polypeptide(L)'
;MGIDIYLPALPKMAENLSTPMANIQITITIFLAALGLGQLLAGPLADRYGRKPLILSGLALYIVGSVVGSLALQIETLWFARVLQGLGTCAVSVGVMSGVRDSYSTEKTASIYSYINGVICVIPALAPLVGGWLSETWSWRATFYFMAGYAYW
;
A
#
# COMPACT_ATOMS: atom_id res chain seq x y z
N MET A 1 -4.82 3.02 2.57
CA MET A 1 -5.12 1.60 2.80
C MET A 1 -3.92 0.80 3.31
N GLY A 2 -2.71 0.90 2.73
CA GLY A 2 -1.62 -0.04 3.01
C GLY A 2 -1.13 -0.16 4.47
N ILE A 3 -1.14 0.93 5.24
CA ILE A 3 -0.69 0.93 6.64
C ILE A 3 -1.88 0.78 7.59
N ASP A 4 -2.90 1.60 7.40
CA ASP A 4 -3.97 1.82 8.40
C ASP A 4 -4.85 0.59 8.63
N ILE A 5 -5.08 -0.22 7.60
CA ILE A 5 -6.02 -1.34 7.63
C ILE A 5 -5.50 -2.53 8.43
N TYR A 6 -4.20 -2.65 8.72
CA TYR A 6 -3.68 -3.81 9.47
C TYR A 6 -3.11 -3.43 10.85
N LEU A 7 -3.09 -2.13 11.21
CA LEU A 7 -2.80 -1.65 12.56
C LEU A 7 -3.57 -2.39 13.67
N PRO A 8 -4.90 -2.61 13.57
CA PRO A 8 -5.63 -3.35 14.60
C PRO A 8 -5.23 -4.84 14.68
N ALA A 9 -4.56 -5.36 13.64
CA ALA A 9 -4.13 -6.74 13.56
C ALA A 9 -2.71 -7.00 14.09
N LEU A 10 -1.91 -5.96 14.38
CA LEU A 10 -0.51 -6.12 14.80
C LEU A 10 -0.33 -7.05 16.01
N PRO A 11 -1.15 -6.98 17.09
CA PRO A 11 -1.00 -7.88 18.23
C PRO A 11 -1.20 -9.35 17.84
N LYS A 12 -2.23 -9.64 17.04
CA LYS A 12 -2.52 -10.99 16.55
C LYS A 12 -1.45 -11.51 15.61
N MET A 13 -0.82 -10.64 14.82
CA MET A 13 0.31 -11.01 13.97
C MET A 13 1.54 -11.39 14.79
N ALA A 14 1.85 -10.62 15.83
CA ALA A 14 2.96 -10.91 16.73
C ALA A 14 2.80 -12.28 17.40
N GLU A 15 1.60 -12.56 17.91
CA GLU A 15 1.25 -13.85 18.52
C GLU A 15 1.33 -14.99 17.50
N ASN A 16 0.68 -14.84 16.33
CA ASN A 16 0.58 -15.90 15.34
C ASN A 16 1.93 -16.25 14.69
N LEU A 17 2.83 -15.28 14.56
CA LEU A 17 4.19 -15.49 14.05
C LEU A 17 5.22 -15.74 15.18
N SER A 18 4.78 -15.79 16.44
CA SER A 18 5.64 -15.98 17.61
C SER A 18 6.86 -15.06 17.61
N THR A 19 6.65 -13.79 17.26
CA THR A 19 7.72 -12.78 17.10
C THR A 19 7.46 -11.58 18.01
N PRO A 20 8.52 -10.90 18.51
CA PRO A 20 8.34 -9.65 19.26
C PRO A 20 7.57 -8.60 18.47
N MET A 21 6.75 -7.80 19.19
CA MET A 21 6.01 -6.68 18.62
C MET A 21 6.92 -5.69 17.87
N ALA A 22 8.16 -5.51 18.32
CA ALA A 22 9.15 -4.67 17.65
C ALA A 22 9.37 -5.10 16.19
N ASN A 23 9.45 -6.40 15.89
CA ASN A 23 9.63 -6.89 14.53
C ASN A 23 8.39 -6.67 13.66
N ILE A 24 7.21 -6.71 14.27
CA ILE A 24 5.96 -6.34 13.60
C ILE A 24 5.95 -4.84 13.29
N GLN A 25 6.40 -3.97 14.19
CA GLN A 25 6.48 -2.52 13.93
C GLN A 25 7.47 -2.18 12.82
N ILE A 26 8.57 -2.95 12.68
CA ILE A 26 9.53 -2.82 11.57
C ILE A 26 8.83 -2.95 10.20
N THR A 27 7.72 -3.70 10.10
CA THR A 27 6.95 -3.79 8.84
C THR A 27 6.46 -2.44 8.33
N ILE A 28 6.09 -1.52 9.24
CA ILE A 28 5.65 -0.15 8.91
C ILE A 28 6.85 0.66 8.42
N THR A 29 7.97 0.59 9.15
CA THR A 29 9.21 1.28 8.79
C THR A 29 9.72 0.85 7.43
N ILE A 30 9.76 -0.46 7.15
CA ILE A 30 10.19 -1.01 5.86
C ILE A 30 9.27 -0.56 4.73
N PHE A 31 7.95 -0.58 4.93
CA PHE A 31 7.00 -0.09 3.93
C PHE A 31 7.25 1.39 3.60
N LEU A 32 7.39 2.24 4.63
CA LEU A 32 7.65 3.67 4.46
C LEU A 32 9.01 3.94 3.81
N ALA A 33 10.04 3.18 4.20
CA ALA A 33 11.37 3.27 3.62
C ALA A 33 11.35 2.87 2.13
N ALA A 34 10.70 1.75 1.78
CA ALA A 34 10.54 1.32 0.40
C ALA A 34 9.74 2.34 -0.43
N LEU A 35 8.67 2.91 0.15
CA LEU A 35 7.88 3.95 -0.48
C LEU A 35 8.73 5.20 -0.76
N GLY A 36 9.45 5.71 0.26
CA GLY A 36 10.29 6.91 0.14
C GLY A 36 11.47 6.71 -0.81
N LEU A 37 12.20 5.61 -0.69
CA LEU A 37 13.31 5.29 -1.61
C LEU A 37 12.81 5.09 -3.04
N GLY A 38 11.62 4.47 -3.21
CA GLY A 38 10.99 4.30 -4.50
C GLY A 38 10.71 5.63 -5.21
N GLN A 39 10.44 6.72 -4.47
CA GLN A 39 10.10 8.01 -5.08
C GLN A 39 11.26 8.58 -5.90
N LEU A 40 12.51 8.32 -5.49
CA LEU A 40 13.72 8.74 -6.22
C LEU A 40 13.81 8.08 -7.61
N LEU A 41 13.29 6.87 -7.75
CA LEU A 41 13.34 6.09 -8.99
C LEU A 41 12.08 6.26 -9.83
N ALA A 42 10.93 6.44 -9.18
CA ALA A 42 9.62 6.45 -9.82
C ALA A 42 9.46 7.62 -10.82
N GLY A 43 10.05 8.79 -10.54
CA GLY A 43 10.01 9.95 -11.45
C GLY A 43 10.69 9.65 -12.79
N PRO A 44 12.00 9.34 -12.81
CA PRO A 44 12.70 8.97 -14.05
C PRO A 44 12.08 7.77 -14.79
N LEU A 45 11.54 6.79 -14.04
CA LEU A 45 10.83 5.66 -14.63
C LEU A 45 9.52 6.08 -15.33
N ALA A 46 8.76 7.00 -14.74
CA ALA A 46 7.53 7.54 -15.32
C ALA A 46 7.82 8.28 -16.63
N ASP A 47 8.88 9.10 -16.64
CA ASP A 47 9.27 9.89 -17.80
C ASP A 47 9.78 9.02 -18.94
N ARG A 48 10.53 7.95 -18.62
CA ARG A 48 11.13 7.05 -19.62
C ARG A 48 10.16 6.04 -20.21
N TYR A 49 9.38 5.36 -19.37
CA TYR A 49 8.49 4.26 -19.80
C TYR A 49 7.03 4.68 -19.95
N GLY A 50 6.71 5.91 -19.58
CA GLY A 50 5.35 6.41 -19.56
C GLY A 50 4.61 6.05 -18.27
N ARG A 51 3.53 6.78 -18.04
CA ARG A 51 2.80 6.79 -16.76
C ARG A 51 1.96 5.52 -16.59
N LYS A 52 1.27 5.08 -17.65
CA LYS A 52 0.39 3.90 -17.61
C LYS A 52 1.14 2.60 -17.28
N PRO A 53 2.28 2.27 -17.91
CA PRO A 53 3.06 1.09 -17.52
C PRO A 53 3.59 1.17 -16.08
N LEU A 54 3.97 2.36 -15.61
CA LEU A 54 4.41 2.56 -14.22
C LEU A 54 3.27 2.28 -13.22
N ILE A 55 2.08 2.79 -13.47
CA ILE A 55 0.91 2.54 -12.60
C ILE A 55 0.57 1.04 -12.58
N LEU A 56 0.50 0.39 -13.75
CA LEU A 56 0.15 -1.03 -13.85
C LEU A 56 1.17 -1.94 -13.18
N SER A 57 2.47 -1.65 -13.35
CA SER A 57 3.53 -2.39 -12.64
C SER A 57 3.48 -2.16 -11.14
N GLY A 58 3.17 -0.94 -10.69
CA GLY A 58 2.95 -0.62 -9.29
C GLY A 58 1.79 -1.40 -8.67
N LEU A 59 0.65 -1.46 -9.35
CA LEU A 59 -0.51 -2.26 -8.94
C LEU A 59 -0.16 -3.75 -8.87
N ALA A 60 0.52 -4.28 -9.88
CA ALA A 60 0.97 -5.67 -9.88
C ALA A 60 1.90 -5.98 -8.69
N LEU A 61 2.88 -5.12 -8.42
CA LEU A 61 3.77 -5.27 -7.25
C LEU A 61 3.01 -5.23 -5.94
N TYR A 62 2.02 -4.34 -5.83
CA TYR A 62 1.18 -4.23 -4.63
C TYR A 62 0.34 -5.49 -4.41
N ILE A 63 -0.28 -6.02 -5.48
CA ILE A 63 -1.06 -7.27 -5.43
C ILE A 63 -0.17 -8.43 -5.04
N VAL A 64 1.00 -8.58 -5.68
CA VAL A 64 1.96 -9.65 -5.36
C VAL A 64 2.42 -9.53 -3.91
N GLY A 65 2.82 -8.34 -3.46
CA GLY A 65 3.19 -8.10 -2.06
C GLY A 65 2.07 -8.45 -1.09
N SER A 66 0.82 -8.17 -1.45
CA SER A 66 -0.35 -8.51 -0.64
C SER A 66 -0.58 -10.02 -0.55
N VAL A 67 -0.47 -10.75 -1.67
CA VAL A 67 -0.56 -12.22 -1.69
C VAL A 67 0.60 -12.86 -0.92
N VAL A 68 1.83 -12.36 -1.08
CA VAL A 68 2.98 -12.86 -0.31
C VAL A 68 2.78 -12.61 1.19
N GLY A 69 2.24 -11.44 1.56
CA GLY A 69 1.95 -11.11 2.95
C GLY A 69 0.87 -11.97 3.59
N SER A 70 -0.17 -12.36 2.84
CA SER A 70 -1.21 -13.26 3.34
C SER A 70 -0.70 -14.69 3.55
N LEU A 71 0.30 -15.12 2.78
CA LEU A 71 0.94 -16.44 2.88
C LEU A 71 2.11 -16.48 3.85
N ALA A 72 2.47 -15.37 4.50
CA ALA A 72 3.62 -15.30 5.37
C ALA A 72 3.47 -16.23 6.60
N LEU A 73 4.46 -17.10 6.80
CA LEU A 73 4.58 -17.97 7.97
C LEU A 73 5.67 -17.50 8.94
N GLN A 74 6.51 -16.54 8.51
CA GLN A 74 7.58 -15.94 9.29
C GLN A 74 7.68 -14.44 8.99
N ILE A 75 8.36 -13.70 9.88
CA ILE A 75 8.36 -12.24 9.86
C ILE A 75 9.14 -11.65 8.68
N GLU A 76 10.16 -12.34 8.20
CA GLU A 76 11.00 -11.94 7.08
C GLU A 76 10.19 -11.92 5.78
N THR A 77 9.26 -12.86 5.62
CA THR A 77 8.33 -12.89 4.48
C THR A 77 7.40 -11.68 4.50
N LEU A 78 6.95 -11.25 5.70
CA LEU A 78 6.19 -10.01 5.83
C LEU A 78 7.04 -8.78 5.51
N TRP A 79 8.28 -8.72 5.95
CA TRP A 79 9.18 -7.61 5.59
C TRP A 79 9.35 -7.51 4.07
N PHE A 80 9.59 -8.64 3.40
CA PHE A 80 9.68 -8.68 1.94
C PHE A 80 8.37 -8.24 1.26
N ALA A 81 7.23 -8.76 1.71
CA ALA A 81 5.91 -8.34 1.23
C ALA A 81 5.70 -6.82 1.35
N ARG A 82 6.18 -6.22 2.45
CA ARG A 82 6.07 -4.77 2.71
C ARG A 82 6.96 -3.94 1.81
N VAL A 83 8.15 -4.42 1.46
CA VAL A 83 8.99 -3.78 0.43
C VAL A 83 8.23 -3.73 -0.89
N LEU A 84 7.65 -4.85 -1.34
CA LEU A 84 6.89 -4.92 -2.59
C LEU A 84 5.69 -3.97 -2.58
N GLN A 85 4.89 -3.97 -1.49
CA GLN A 85 3.76 -3.06 -1.35
C GLN A 85 4.20 -1.59 -1.30
N GLY A 86 5.31 -1.26 -0.63
CA GLY A 86 5.83 0.10 -0.55
C GLY A 86 6.27 0.63 -1.92
N LEU A 87 7.03 -0.17 -2.67
CA LEU A 87 7.43 0.16 -4.04
C LEU A 87 6.22 0.28 -4.98
N GLY A 88 5.26 -0.65 -4.89
CA GLY A 88 4.03 -0.60 -5.67
C GLY A 88 3.20 0.64 -5.40
N THR A 89 3.01 0.98 -4.11
CA THR A 89 2.30 2.19 -3.68
C THR A 89 2.98 3.45 -4.21
N CYS A 90 4.31 3.49 -4.21
CA CYS A 90 5.08 4.59 -4.75
C CYS A 90 4.86 4.78 -6.26
N ALA A 91 5.01 3.71 -7.05
CA ALA A 91 4.82 3.75 -8.49
C ALA A 91 3.40 4.22 -8.88
N VAL A 92 2.37 3.75 -8.17
CA VAL A 92 0.98 4.20 -8.38
C VAL A 92 0.83 5.67 -8.01
N SER A 93 1.32 6.09 -6.85
CA SER A 93 1.15 7.47 -6.36
C SER A 93 1.80 8.48 -7.30
N VAL A 94 3.04 8.22 -7.72
CA VAL A 94 3.78 9.08 -8.65
C VAL A 94 3.15 9.07 -10.04
N GLY A 95 2.76 7.89 -10.54
CA GLY A 95 2.12 7.76 -11.84
C GLY A 95 0.76 8.46 -11.94
N VAL A 96 -0.07 8.36 -10.90
CA VAL A 96 -1.38 9.04 -10.85
C VAL A 96 -1.20 10.56 -10.78
N MET A 97 -0.34 11.07 -9.91
CA MET A 97 -0.14 12.50 -9.73
C MET A 97 0.48 13.17 -10.97
N SER A 98 1.46 12.51 -11.60
CA SER A 98 2.03 12.97 -12.87
C SER A 98 1.00 12.89 -14.01
N GLY A 99 0.25 11.79 -14.11
CA GLY A 99 -0.78 11.62 -15.13
C GLY A 99 -1.91 12.65 -15.06
N VAL A 100 -2.36 13.01 -13.85
CA VAL A 100 -3.36 14.07 -13.65
C VAL A 100 -2.82 15.42 -14.10
N ARG A 101 -1.57 15.75 -13.74
CA ARG A 101 -0.93 17.01 -14.14
C ARG A 101 -0.77 17.15 -15.65
N ASP A 102 -0.47 16.05 -16.33
CA ASP A 102 -0.24 16.03 -17.78
C ASP A 102 -1.55 16.06 -18.60
N SER A 103 -2.66 15.62 -18.02
CA SER A 103 -3.93 15.38 -18.75
C SER A 103 -4.98 16.48 -18.56
N TYR A 104 -4.83 17.35 -17.56
CA TYR A 104 -5.85 18.34 -17.19
C TYR A 104 -5.30 19.76 -17.15
N SER A 105 -6.13 20.76 -17.47
CA SER A 105 -5.79 22.17 -17.27
C SER A 105 -5.56 22.49 -15.79
N THR A 106 -4.90 23.60 -15.52
CA THR A 106 -4.56 24.02 -14.15
C THR A 106 -5.79 24.11 -13.24
N GLU A 107 -6.92 24.66 -13.71
CA GLU A 107 -8.15 24.73 -12.90
C GLU A 107 -8.75 23.35 -12.62
N LYS A 108 -8.76 22.44 -13.61
CA LYS A 108 -9.31 21.08 -13.43
C LYS A 108 -8.41 20.22 -12.55
N THR A 109 -7.10 20.39 -12.63
CA THR A 109 -6.13 19.70 -11.77
C THR A 109 -6.37 20.03 -10.29
N ALA A 110 -6.62 21.30 -9.95
CA ALA A 110 -6.92 21.71 -8.59
C ALA A 110 -8.20 21.04 -8.05
N SER A 111 -9.26 20.95 -8.86
CA SER A 111 -10.49 20.25 -8.48
C SER A 111 -10.27 18.75 -8.27
N ILE A 112 -9.53 18.08 -9.18
CA ILE A 112 -9.21 16.65 -9.06
C ILE A 112 -8.37 16.39 -7.81
N TYR A 113 -7.36 17.22 -7.53
CA TYR A 113 -6.57 17.10 -6.31
C TYR A 113 -7.40 17.31 -5.04
N SER A 114 -8.40 18.20 -5.07
CA SER A 114 -9.34 18.35 -3.96
C SER A 114 -10.11 17.05 -3.69
N TYR A 115 -10.63 16.40 -4.74
CA TYR A 115 -11.29 15.09 -4.60
C TYR A 115 -10.34 14.01 -4.08
N ILE A 116 -9.12 13.92 -4.61
CA ILE A 116 -8.12 12.94 -4.15
C ILE A 116 -7.79 13.18 -2.67
N ASN A 117 -7.58 14.43 -2.26
CA ASN A 117 -7.32 14.77 -0.86
C ASN A 117 -8.51 14.41 0.04
N GLY A 118 -9.75 14.64 -0.41
CA GLY A 118 -10.94 14.20 0.32
C GLY A 118 -10.94 12.69 0.57
N VAL A 119 -10.61 11.90 -0.45
CA VAL A 119 -10.49 10.44 -0.33
C VAL A 119 -9.35 10.04 0.63
N ILE A 120 -8.20 10.73 0.57
CA ILE A 120 -7.06 10.52 1.48
C ILE A 120 -7.43 10.80 2.95
N CYS A 121 -8.38 11.68 3.24
CA CYS A 121 -8.83 11.92 4.61
C CYS A 121 -9.81 10.86 5.11
N VAL A 122 -10.71 10.36 4.25
CA VAL A 122 -11.77 9.42 4.65
C VAL A 122 -11.22 7.99 4.78
N ILE A 123 -10.35 7.59 3.86
CA ILE A 123 -9.81 6.22 3.79
C ILE A 123 -9.12 5.79 5.10
N PRO A 124 -8.20 6.56 5.70
CA PRO A 124 -7.49 6.17 6.92
C PRO A 124 -8.42 6.06 8.14
N ALA A 125 -9.56 6.75 8.14
CA ALA A 125 -10.54 6.62 9.21
C ALA A 125 -11.33 5.30 9.09
N LEU A 126 -11.67 4.89 7.86
CA LEU A 126 -12.40 3.64 7.60
C LEU A 126 -11.51 2.40 7.64
N ALA A 127 -10.24 2.54 7.28
CA ALA A 127 -9.32 1.43 7.13
C ALA A 127 -9.15 0.60 8.44
N PRO A 128 -8.90 1.17 9.63
CA PRO A 128 -8.81 0.41 10.87
C PRO A 128 -10.12 -0.32 11.22
N LEU A 129 -11.28 0.23 10.87
CA LEU A 129 -12.58 -0.41 11.13
C LEU A 129 -12.72 -1.69 10.31
N VAL A 130 -12.47 -1.60 9.00
CA VAL A 130 -12.50 -2.76 8.09
C VAL A 130 -11.43 -3.77 8.50
N GLY A 131 -10.24 -3.27 8.82
CA GLY A 131 -9.10 -4.05 9.29
C GLY A 131 -9.35 -4.88 10.54
N GLY A 132 -9.90 -4.23 11.56
CA GLY A 132 -10.25 -4.87 12.82
C GLY A 132 -11.30 -5.95 12.62
N TRP A 133 -12.37 -5.63 11.89
CA TRP A 133 -13.45 -6.58 11.60
C TRP A 133 -12.95 -7.81 10.83
N LEU A 134 -12.12 -7.63 9.79
CA LEU A 134 -11.52 -8.73 9.03
C LEU A 134 -10.59 -9.59 9.92
N SER A 135 -9.76 -8.94 10.74
CA SER A 135 -8.79 -9.62 11.61
C SER A 135 -9.46 -10.39 12.76
N GLU A 136 -10.59 -9.92 13.26
CA GLU A 136 -11.39 -10.60 14.27
C GLU A 136 -12.14 -11.80 13.75
N THR A 137 -12.75 -11.69 12.57
CA THR A 137 -13.59 -12.75 12.04
C THR A 137 -12.78 -13.82 11.31
N TRP A 138 -11.85 -13.43 10.44
CA TRP A 138 -11.25 -14.31 9.41
C TRP A 138 -9.72 -14.39 9.48
N SER A 139 -9.10 -13.94 10.58
CA SER A 139 -7.64 -13.81 10.78
C SER A 139 -7.03 -12.56 10.14
N TRP A 140 -5.88 -12.13 10.68
CA TRP A 140 -5.10 -10.98 10.19
C TRP A 140 -4.68 -11.12 8.71
N ARG A 141 -4.60 -12.35 8.20
CA ARG A 141 -4.29 -12.62 6.78
C ARG A 141 -5.38 -12.11 5.85
N ALA A 142 -6.64 -12.07 6.30
CA ALA A 142 -7.76 -11.55 5.52
C ALA A 142 -7.57 -10.09 5.11
N THR A 143 -6.89 -9.30 5.95
CA THR A 143 -6.54 -7.91 5.66
C THR A 143 -5.66 -7.80 4.40
N PHE A 144 -4.72 -8.72 4.19
CA PHE A 144 -3.86 -8.74 3.01
C PHE A 144 -4.60 -9.22 1.75
N TYR A 145 -5.49 -10.21 1.88
CA TYR A 145 -6.35 -10.62 0.76
C TYR A 145 -7.28 -9.48 0.32
N PHE A 146 -7.84 -8.73 1.27
CA PHE A 146 -8.65 -7.54 0.98
C PHE A 146 -7.84 -6.48 0.23
N MET A 147 -6.60 -6.20 0.66
CA MET A 147 -5.71 -5.27 -0.07
C MET A 147 -5.47 -5.72 -1.52
N ALA A 148 -5.24 -7.02 -1.75
CA ALA A 148 -5.03 -7.56 -3.09
C ALA A 148 -6.29 -7.41 -3.97
N GLY A 149 -7.47 -7.74 -3.43
CA GLY A 149 -8.74 -7.57 -4.13
C GLY A 149 -9.06 -6.11 -4.43
N TYR A 150 -8.81 -5.21 -3.48
CA TYR A 150 -9.00 -3.77 -3.65
C TYR A 150 -8.09 -3.17 -4.72
N ALA A 151 -6.84 -3.65 -4.84
CA ALA A 151 -5.92 -3.17 -5.86
C ALA A 151 -6.21 -3.71 -7.27
N TYR A 152 -6.97 -4.81 -7.37
CA TYR A 152 -7.36 -5.40 -8.66
C TYR A 152 -8.61 -4.72 -9.27
N TRP A 153 -9.46 -4.13 -8.43
CA TRP A 153 -10.72 -3.47 -8.82
C TRP A 153 -10.51 -2.00 -9.19
#